data_AF-A0A3C1QS78-F1
#
_entry.id   AF-A0A3C1QS78-F1
#
_cell.length_a   1.000
_cell.length_b   1.000
_cell.length_c   1.000
_cell.angle_alpha   90.00
_cell.angle_beta   90.00
_cell.angle_gamma   90.00
#
_symmetry.space_group_name_H-M   'P 1'
#
loop_
_entity.id
_entity.type
_entity.pdbx_description
1 polymer ?
#
loop_
_entity_poly.entity_id
_entity_poly.type
_entity_poly.pdbx_seq_one_letter_code
_entity_poly.pdbx_strand_id
1 'polypeptide(L)'
;MSFLTRTVRRVIAPLVLLSATLFPSVASAQYVQVGSPFRTFTDSYYERIGVNFGFDLPGGGGIVGLNPDGSFTPDGRIRFSQGSFGSAVPPFGGYDPGADAHLGFRVGGGNGPGFNFNLAMGQGSSRTGTVVDPTIVMPNGVPGMMFDGQFRPFVTGIVPVVGFMPPQYYTLPPPTVGINPIAYRLAQLDQLAAEGRLDSLRRDDRDEEGGLSLDGRGEGNGRSTPVSYSDSNSSATRGARSVAELKRAREAAVERAERERQERIAGYLAAADDALAKKLPRAARYNLERALREANENERADIEARLEALDR
;
A
#
# COMPACT_ATOMS: atom_id res chain seq x y z
N MET A 1 -7.77 69.35 -71.83
CA MET A 1 -8.36 68.37 -70.88
C MET A 1 -7.43 67.20 -70.51
N SER A 2 -6.09 67.35 -70.54
CA SER A 2 -5.14 66.24 -70.26
C SER A 2 -4.37 66.40 -68.92
N PHE A 3 -4.37 67.58 -68.32
CA PHE A 3 -3.60 67.86 -67.10
C PHE A 3 -4.36 67.53 -65.80
N LEU A 4 -5.70 67.58 -65.79
CA LEU A 4 -6.48 67.33 -64.58
C LEU A 4 -6.51 65.85 -64.16
N THR A 5 -6.41 64.92 -65.10
CA THR A 5 -6.46 63.47 -64.87
C THR A 5 -5.16 62.88 -64.31
N ARG A 6 -4.01 63.53 -64.53
CA ARG A 6 -2.71 63.07 -63.99
C ARG A 6 -2.52 63.43 -62.52
N THR A 7 -3.05 64.55 -62.06
CA THR A 7 -2.86 65.04 -60.70
C THR A 7 -3.75 64.29 -59.70
N VAL A 8 -5.00 64.03 -60.08
CA VAL A 8 -5.95 63.25 -59.25
C VAL A 8 -5.46 61.82 -59.03
N ARG A 9 -4.87 61.19 -60.05
CA ARG A 9 -4.32 59.82 -59.95
C ARG A 9 -3.07 59.73 -59.07
N ARG A 10 -2.30 60.82 -58.96
CA ARG A 10 -1.07 60.88 -58.13
C ARG A 10 -1.34 61.09 -56.64
N VAL A 11 -2.51 61.61 -56.28
CA VAL A 11 -2.88 61.85 -54.87
C VAL A 11 -3.76 60.72 -54.32
N ILE A 12 -4.66 60.16 -55.13
CA ILE A 12 -5.54 59.08 -54.68
C ILE A 12 -4.79 57.75 -54.52
N ALA A 13 -3.87 57.43 -55.42
CA ALA A 13 -3.10 56.18 -55.35
C ALA A 13 -2.30 56.01 -54.04
N PRO A 14 -1.52 57.00 -53.56
CA PRO A 14 -0.83 56.86 -52.28
C PRO A 14 -1.79 56.88 -51.10
N LEU A 15 -2.94 57.55 -51.19
CA LEU A 15 -3.93 57.59 -50.10
C LEU A 15 -4.64 56.24 -49.91
N VAL A 16 -4.96 55.55 -51.01
CA VAL A 16 -5.50 54.18 -50.97
C VAL A 16 -4.44 53.19 -50.46
N LEU A 17 -3.19 53.33 -50.90
CA LEU A 17 -2.09 52.50 -50.42
C LEU A 17 -1.79 52.72 -48.93
N LEU A 18 -1.88 53.97 -48.45
CA LEU A 18 -1.73 54.34 -47.04
C LEU A 18 -2.90 53.81 -46.20
N SER A 19 -4.13 53.81 -46.74
CA SER A 19 -5.26 53.19 -46.07
C SER A 19 -5.10 51.67 -45.95
N ALA A 20 -4.54 51.00 -46.95
CA ALA A 20 -4.30 49.56 -46.94
C ALA A 20 -3.17 49.13 -45.98
N THR A 21 -2.27 50.04 -45.58
CA THR A 21 -1.21 49.76 -44.59
C THR A 21 -1.56 50.19 -43.17
N LEU A 22 -2.51 51.12 -42.99
CA LEU A 22 -2.94 51.61 -41.67
C LEU A 22 -4.05 50.77 -41.02
N PHE A 23 -4.76 49.97 -41.80
CA PHE A 23 -5.71 48.98 -41.28
C PHE A 23 -5.09 47.59 -41.41
N PRO A 24 -4.33 47.11 -40.41
CA PRO A 24 -3.94 45.70 -40.40
C PRO A 24 -5.24 44.88 -40.48
N SER A 25 -5.34 44.08 -41.53
CA SER A 25 -6.37 43.05 -41.65
C SER A 25 -6.37 42.28 -40.33
N VAL A 26 -7.51 42.34 -39.62
CA VAL A 26 -7.74 41.59 -38.38
C VAL A 26 -7.35 40.15 -38.69
N ALA A 27 -6.21 39.72 -38.16
CA ALA A 27 -5.72 38.37 -38.37
C ALA A 27 -6.80 37.45 -37.77
N SER A 28 -7.51 36.72 -38.63
CA SER A 28 -8.51 35.75 -38.21
C SER A 28 -7.87 34.81 -37.21
N ALA A 29 -8.20 34.97 -35.92
CA ALA A 29 -7.74 34.05 -34.90
C ALA A 29 -8.33 32.67 -35.23
N GLN A 30 -7.46 31.74 -35.63
CA GLN A 30 -7.86 30.36 -35.88
C GLN A 30 -8.28 29.74 -34.55
N TYR A 31 -9.48 29.17 -34.47
CA TYR A 31 -9.94 28.43 -33.30
C TYR A 31 -9.56 26.96 -33.44
N VAL A 32 -9.13 26.36 -32.33
CA VAL A 32 -8.81 24.94 -32.21
C VAL A 32 -9.73 24.34 -31.16
N GLN A 33 -10.39 23.24 -31.52
CA GLN A 33 -11.12 22.40 -30.57
C GLN A 33 -10.20 21.28 -30.10
N VAL A 34 -9.99 21.20 -28.79
CA VAL A 34 -9.20 20.15 -28.13
C VAL A 34 -10.15 19.31 -27.29
N GLY A 35 -10.11 18.00 -27.47
CA GLY A 35 -10.84 17.03 -26.65
C GLY A 35 -9.88 15.98 -26.10
N SER A 36 -10.02 15.60 -24.83
CA SER A 36 -9.15 14.59 -24.20
C SER A 36 -9.99 13.53 -23.48
N PRO A 37 -10.48 12.49 -24.18
CA PRO A 37 -11.34 11.49 -23.58
C PRO A 37 -10.60 10.67 -22.52
N PHE A 38 -11.19 10.59 -21.34
CA PHE A 38 -10.80 9.74 -20.24
C PHE A 38 -11.80 8.59 -20.09
N ARG A 39 -11.30 7.36 -20.03
CA ARG A 39 -12.12 6.16 -19.88
C ARG A 39 -11.53 5.28 -18.80
N THR A 40 -12.35 4.85 -17.85
CA THR A 40 -11.99 3.88 -16.83
C THR A 40 -13.01 2.77 -16.84
N PHE A 41 -12.54 1.53 -16.97
CA PHE A 41 -13.35 0.33 -16.78
C PHE A 41 -12.80 -0.42 -15.58
N THR A 42 -13.68 -0.88 -14.71
CA THR A 42 -13.32 -1.67 -13.54
C THR A 42 -14.26 -2.85 -13.46
N ASP A 43 -13.66 -4.04 -13.49
CA ASP A 43 -14.37 -5.30 -13.38
C ASP A 43 -13.96 -5.95 -12.04
N SER A 44 -14.93 -6.44 -11.28
CA SER A 44 -14.75 -7.23 -10.07
C SER A 44 -15.51 -8.54 -10.22
N TYR A 45 -14.90 -9.60 -9.72
CA TYR A 45 -15.50 -10.92 -9.64
C TYR A 45 -15.10 -11.55 -8.32
N TYR A 46 -16.06 -12.23 -7.68
CA TYR A 46 -15.76 -13.13 -6.59
C TYR A 46 -16.53 -14.43 -6.75
N GLU A 47 -15.91 -15.48 -6.22
CA GLU A 47 -16.51 -16.78 -6.05
C GLU A 47 -16.09 -17.31 -4.68
N ARG A 48 -17.08 -17.74 -3.92
CA ARG A 48 -16.91 -18.32 -2.61
C ARG A 48 -17.53 -19.70 -2.61
N ILE A 49 -16.73 -20.68 -2.21
CA ILE A 49 -17.21 -22.01 -1.85
C ILE A 49 -16.59 -22.35 -0.50
N GLY A 50 -17.35 -22.14 0.56
CA GLY A 50 -16.98 -22.49 1.93
C GLY A 50 -17.57 -23.82 2.33
N VAL A 51 -16.73 -24.79 2.68
CA VAL A 51 -17.17 -26.07 3.24
C VAL A 51 -16.84 -26.08 4.72
N ASN A 52 -17.75 -26.57 5.55
CA ASN A 52 -17.46 -26.92 6.92
C ASN A 52 -18.11 -28.25 7.26
N PHE A 53 -17.37 -29.08 7.96
CA PHE A 53 -17.91 -30.31 8.50
C PHE A 53 -17.31 -30.58 9.87
N GLY A 54 -17.99 -31.44 10.60
CA GLY A 54 -17.65 -31.72 11.97
C GLY A 54 -18.33 -32.97 12.45
N PHE A 55 -17.79 -33.53 13.52
CA PHE A 55 -18.37 -34.67 14.18
C PHE A 55 -18.29 -34.51 15.70
N ASP A 56 -19.31 -35.04 16.36
CA ASP A 56 -19.39 -35.11 17.81
C ASP A 56 -19.28 -36.57 18.22
N LEU A 57 -18.23 -36.95 18.93
CA LEU A 57 -18.06 -38.28 19.48
C LEU A 57 -18.43 -38.29 20.98
N PRO A 58 -19.09 -39.35 21.47
CA PRO A 58 -19.30 -39.50 22.90
C PRO A 58 -17.96 -39.59 23.64
N GLY A 59 -17.85 -38.90 24.77
CA GLY A 59 -16.74 -39.08 25.72
C GLY A 59 -16.93 -40.37 26.51
N GLY A 60 -15.83 -40.97 26.99
CA GLY A 60 -15.86 -42.23 27.73
C GLY A 60 -14.47 -42.67 28.18
N GLY A 61 -14.42 -43.48 29.25
CA GLY A 61 -13.18 -44.10 29.72
C GLY A 61 -12.10 -43.12 30.20
N GLY A 62 -12.50 -41.95 30.73
CA GLY A 62 -11.57 -40.89 31.14
C GLY A 62 -11.16 -39.92 30.02
N ILE A 63 -11.68 -40.09 28.81
CA ILE A 63 -11.49 -39.16 27.69
C ILE A 63 -12.65 -38.18 27.65
N VAL A 64 -12.32 -36.90 27.76
CA VAL A 64 -13.23 -35.75 27.74
C VAL A 64 -12.85 -34.84 26.58
N GLY A 65 -13.83 -34.28 25.87
CA GLY A 65 -13.53 -33.29 24.84
C GLY A 65 -13.05 -31.96 25.39
N LEU A 66 -12.40 -31.19 24.52
CA LEU A 66 -11.89 -29.87 24.81
C LEU A 66 -12.53 -28.87 23.85
N ASN A 67 -12.99 -27.75 24.37
CA ASN A 67 -13.42 -26.60 23.59
C ASN A 67 -12.19 -25.83 23.06
N PRO A 68 -12.37 -24.98 22.03
CA PRO A 68 -11.27 -24.17 21.47
C PRO A 68 -10.60 -23.20 22.46
N ASP A 69 -11.30 -22.83 23.54
CA ASP A 69 -10.80 -21.99 24.63
C ASP A 69 -9.97 -22.78 25.67
N GLY A 70 -9.78 -24.08 25.46
CA GLY A 70 -9.07 -24.97 26.38
C GLY A 70 -9.90 -25.45 27.57
N SER A 71 -11.20 -25.12 27.63
CA SER A 71 -12.11 -25.64 28.65
C SER A 71 -12.61 -27.04 28.28
N PHE A 72 -12.92 -27.89 29.26
CA PHE A 72 -13.57 -29.16 28.97
C PHE A 72 -14.98 -28.96 28.44
N THR A 73 -15.40 -29.78 27.48
CA THR A 73 -16.79 -29.75 27.02
C THR A 73 -17.73 -30.15 28.17
N PRO A 74 -18.81 -29.39 28.44
CA PRO A 74 -19.74 -29.69 29.55
C PRO A 74 -20.34 -31.09 29.50
N ASP A 75 -20.53 -31.62 28.29
CA ASP A 75 -21.11 -32.95 28.05
C ASP A 75 -20.03 -34.05 27.93
N GLY A 76 -18.76 -33.69 28.12
CA GLY A 76 -17.58 -34.55 27.95
C GLY A 76 -17.32 -35.05 26.53
N ARG A 77 -18.08 -34.57 25.54
CA ARG A 77 -18.01 -35.01 24.15
C ARG A 77 -16.82 -34.43 23.42
N ILE A 78 -16.16 -35.24 22.60
CA ILE A 78 -15.08 -34.80 21.70
C ILE A 78 -15.74 -34.16 20.47
N ARG A 79 -15.53 -32.86 20.28
CA ARG A 79 -16.07 -32.12 19.15
C ARG A 79 -14.96 -31.81 18.16
N PHE A 80 -15.17 -32.18 16.90
CA PHE A 80 -14.33 -31.77 15.79
C PHE A 80 -15.13 -30.85 14.88
N SER A 81 -14.51 -29.75 14.47
CA SER A 81 -15.00 -28.88 13.41
C SER A 81 -13.80 -28.50 12.55
N GLN A 82 -13.91 -28.68 11.24
CA GLN A 82 -12.85 -28.31 10.29
C GLN A 82 -12.59 -26.80 10.34
N GLY A 83 -13.64 -25.99 10.45
CA GLY A 83 -13.51 -24.54 10.62
C GLY A 83 -13.01 -23.78 9.37
N SER A 84 -12.96 -24.42 8.19
CA SER A 84 -12.39 -23.79 6.97
C SER A 84 -13.30 -22.71 6.35
N PHE A 85 -14.52 -22.57 6.85
CA PHE A 85 -15.55 -21.67 6.32
C PHE A 85 -15.13 -20.19 6.26
N GLY A 86 -14.40 -19.72 7.28
CA GLY A 86 -13.87 -18.36 7.34
C GLY A 86 -12.64 -18.15 6.46
N SER A 87 -11.94 -19.23 6.09
CA SER A 87 -10.78 -19.18 5.18
C SER A 87 -11.19 -19.08 3.71
N ALA A 88 -12.43 -19.42 3.38
CA ALA A 88 -12.98 -19.38 2.02
C ALA A 88 -13.54 -18.00 1.64
N VAL A 89 -13.30 -16.95 2.45
CA VAL A 89 -13.74 -15.59 2.16
C VAL A 89 -12.86 -15.01 1.05
N PRO A 90 -13.43 -14.60 -0.10
CA PRO A 90 -12.64 -14.02 -1.19
C PRO A 90 -11.97 -12.72 -0.76
N PRO A 91 -10.64 -12.58 -0.92
CA PRO A 91 -9.93 -11.35 -0.57
C PRO A 91 -10.20 -10.19 -1.54
N PHE A 92 -10.82 -10.47 -2.69
CA PHE A 92 -11.08 -9.51 -3.76
C PHE A 92 -12.50 -9.68 -4.31
N GLY A 93 -12.93 -8.72 -5.13
CA GLY A 93 -14.17 -8.83 -5.88
C GLY A 93 -15.40 -8.19 -5.25
N GLY A 94 -15.27 -7.59 -4.05
CA GLY A 94 -16.40 -6.97 -3.35
C GLY A 94 -17.37 -8.01 -2.79
N TYR A 95 -16.82 -9.06 -2.16
CA TYR A 95 -17.60 -10.13 -1.55
C TYR A 95 -18.64 -9.58 -0.57
N ASP A 96 -19.89 -10.00 -0.76
CA ASP A 96 -21.02 -9.70 0.11
C ASP A 96 -21.47 -10.99 0.81
N PRO A 97 -21.21 -11.16 2.13
CA PRO A 97 -21.64 -12.33 2.88
C PRO A 97 -23.15 -12.53 2.91
N GLY A 98 -23.94 -11.46 2.67
CA GLY A 98 -25.40 -11.54 2.64
C GLY A 98 -25.96 -12.16 1.36
N ALA A 99 -25.15 -12.29 0.30
CA ALA A 99 -25.56 -12.85 -0.98
C ALA A 99 -25.33 -14.38 -1.08
N ASP A 100 -24.78 -15.00 -0.04
CA ASP A 100 -24.41 -16.42 -0.05
C ASP A 100 -25.61 -17.35 0.16
N ALA A 101 -25.63 -18.44 -0.61
CA ALA A 101 -26.52 -19.57 -0.38
C ALA A 101 -25.92 -20.52 0.65
N HIS A 102 -26.68 -20.85 1.68
CA HIS A 102 -26.28 -21.80 2.72
C HIS A 102 -27.06 -23.11 2.60
N LEU A 103 -26.33 -24.21 2.44
CA LEU A 103 -26.85 -25.57 2.49
C LEU A 103 -26.20 -26.31 3.65
N GLY A 104 -26.99 -26.90 4.54
CA GLY A 104 -26.42 -27.67 5.64
C GLY A 104 -27.37 -28.73 6.14
N PHE A 105 -26.78 -29.82 6.63
CA PHE A 105 -27.52 -30.87 7.29
C PHE A 105 -26.73 -31.38 8.50
N ARG A 106 -27.46 -31.94 9.46
CA ARG A 106 -26.90 -32.59 10.62
C ARG A 106 -27.51 -33.97 10.73
N VAL A 107 -26.66 -35.00 10.81
CA VAL A 107 -27.08 -36.38 11.04
C VAL A 107 -26.61 -36.82 12.41
N GLY A 108 -27.50 -37.44 13.17
CA GLY A 108 -27.26 -37.82 14.56
C GLY A 108 -27.64 -36.71 15.53
N GLY A 109 -28.38 -37.10 16.57
CA GLY A 109 -28.89 -36.24 17.63
C GLY A 109 -29.34 -37.06 18.82
N GLY A 110 -28.82 -36.74 20.01
CA GLY A 110 -29.02 -37.49 21.26
C GLY A 110 -27.68 -37.92 21.90
N ASN A 111 -27.66 -39.06 22.58
CA ASN A 111 -26.45 -39.60 23.24
C ASN A 111 -25.41 -40.23 22.27
N GLY A 112 -25.73 -40.37 20.98
CA GLY A 112 -24.88 -41.04 19.98
C GLY A 112 -23.90 -40.12 19.25
N PRO A 113 -23.08 -40.65 18.32
CA PRO A 113 -22.22 -39.83 17.46
C PRO A 113 -23.05 -38.94 16.53
N GLY A 114 -22.57 -37.71 16.32
CA GLY A 114 -23.18 -36.72 15.45
C GLY A 114 -22.25 -36.30 14.34
N PHE A 115 -22.80 -35.93 13.20
CA PHE A 115 -22.11 -35.35 12.06
C PHE A 115 -22.83 -34.09 11.61
N ASN A 116 -22.08 -33.01 11.39
CA ASN A 116 -22.57 -31.78 10.81
C ASN A 116 -21.84 -31.50 9.50
N PHE A 117 -22.60 -30.98 8.54
CA PHE A 117 -22.08 -30.50 7.27
C PHE A 117 -22.76 -29.20 6.91
N ASN A 118 -21.98 -28.22 6.50
CA ASN A 118 -22.43 -26.93 6.04
C ASN A 118 -21.61 -26.51 4.82
N LEU A 119 -22.31 -25.95 3.84
CA LEU A 119 -21.78 -25.44 2.60
C LEU A 119 -22.33 -24.03 2.41
N ALA A 120 -21.45 -23.07 2.16
CA ALA A 120 -21.83 -21.77 1.65
C ALA A 120 -21.26 -21.57 0.26
N MET A 121 -22.09 -21.09 -0.63
CA MET A 121 -21.73 -20.79 -2.00
C MET A 121 -22.23 -19.41 -2.35
N GLY A 122 -21.36 -18.60 -2.92
CA GLY A 122 -21.69 -17.25 -3.36
C GLY A 122 -20.88 -16.89 -4.58
N GLN A 123 -21.49 -16.17 -5.50
CA GLN A 123 -20.82 -15.66 -6.69
C GLN A 123 -21.35 -14.27 -6.98
N GLY A 124 -20.46 -13.36 -7.34
CA GLY A 124 -20.84 -12.02 -7.75
C GLY A 124 -19.88 -11.45 -8.78
N SER A 125 -20.42 -10.63 -9.66
CA SER A 125 -19.63 -9.86 -10.61
C SER A 125 -20.17 -8.44 -10.68
N SER A 126 -19.27 -7.46 -10.61
CA SER A 126 -19.60 -6.06 -10.84
C SER A 126 -18.71 -5.49 -11.93
N ARG A 127 -19.29 -4.69 -12.82
CA ARG A 127 -18.58 -4.02 -13.91
C ARG A 127 -19.01 -2.56 -13.93
N THR A 128 -18.05 -1.67 -13.78
CA THR A 128 -18.27 -0.22 -13.84
C THR A 128 -17.46 0.38 -14.98
N GLY A 129 -18.07 1.32 -15.68
CA GLY A 129 -17.45 2.05 -16.78
C GLY A 129 -17.72 3.53 -16.62
N THR A 130 -16.66 4.33 -16.57
CA THR A 130 -16.75 5.80 -16.54
C THR A 130 -16.07 6.35 -17.78
N VAL A 131 -16.80 7.14 -18.55
CA VAL A 131 -16.28 7.83 -19.74
C VAL A 131 -16.54 9.32 -19.57
N VAL A 132 -15.47 10.12 -19.62
CA VAL A 132 -15.51 11.59 -19.52
C VAL A 132 -14.76 12.15 -20.72
N ASP A 133 -15.40 13.02 -21.50
CA ASP A 133 -14.78 13.64 -22.66
C ASP A 133 -14.81 15.17 -22.53
N PRO A 134 -13.83 15.79 -21.84
CA PRO A 134 -13.72 17.23 -21.76
C PRO A 134 -13.30 17.79 -23.11
N THR A 135 -14.05 18.79 -23.60
CA THR A 135 -13.73 19.50 -24.83
C THR A 135 -13.72 21.01 -24.59
N ILE A 136 -12.73 21.69 -25.17
CA ILE A 136 -12.57 23.14 -25.08
C ILE A 136 -12.23 23.71 -26.46
N VAL A 137 -12.81 24.86 -26.80
CA VAL A 137 -12.49 25.61 -28.02
C VAL A 137 -11.68 26.83 -27.61
N MET A 138 -10.47 26.97 -28.16
CA MET A 138 -9.55 28.06 -27.83
C MET A 138 -8.96 28.72 -29.09
N PRO A 139 -8.73 30.04 -29.10
CA PRO A 139 -7.99 30.68 -30.16
C PRO A 139 -6.52 30.22 -30.16
N ASN A 140 -5.91 30.14 -31.34
CA ASN A 140 -4.54 29.68 -31.51
C ASN A 140 -3.56 30.54 -30.69
N GLY A 141 -2.72 29.87 -29.90
CA GLY A 141 -1.71 30.52 -29.06
C GLY A 141 -2.22 31.02 -27.70
N VAL A 142 -3.51 30.86 -27.37
CA VAL A 142 -4.06 31.25 -26.07
C VAL A 142 -4.28 30.01 -25.19
N PRO A 143 -3.71 29.97 -23.97
CA PRO A 143 -3.97 28.86 -23.05
C PRO A 143 -5.42 28.89 -22.56
N GLY A 144 -6.09 27.74 -22.60
CA GLY A 144 -7.42 27.54 -22.04
C GLY A 144 -7.40 26.48 -20.93
N MET A 145 -8.28 26.61 -19.95
CA MET A 145 -8.50 25.59 -18.92
C MET A 145 -10.00 25.28 -18.78
N MET A 146 -10.32 24.01 -18.61
CA MET A 146 -11.66 23.54 -18.25
C MET A 146 -11.55 22.80 -16.92
N PHE A 147 -12.44 23.11 -15.98
CA PHE A 147 -12.48 22.47 -14.68
C PHE A 147 -13.93 22.06 -14.38
N ASP A 148 -14.12 20.76 -14.13
CA ASP A 148 -15.34 20.19 -13.60
C ASP A 148 -14.97 19.40 -12.34
N GLY A 149 -15.33 19.94 -11.18
CA GLY A 149 -14.94 19.42 -9.89
C GLY A 149 -15.45 20.28 -8.74
N GLN A 150 -15.23 19.84 -7.52
CA GLN A 150 -15.68 20.53 -6.31
C GLN A 150 -14.50 21.17 -5.57
N PHE A 151 -14.63 22.45 -5.20
CA PHE A 151 -13.71 23.10 -4.28
C PHE A 151 -14.02 22.67 -2.85
N ARG A 152 -13.06 21.98 -2.20
CA ARG A 152 -13.14 21.55 -0.80
C ARG A 152 -12.12 22.32 0.04
N PRO A 153 -12.51 23.44 0.67
CA PRO A 153 -11.58 24.21 1.51
C PRO A 153 -11.17 23.38 2.72
N PHE A 154 -9.92 23.50 3.14
CA PHE A 154 -9.39 22.90 4.36
C PHE A 154 -8.68 23.96 5.19
N VAL A 155 -8.68 23.79 6.52
CA VAL A 155 -8.02 24.72 7.45
C VAL A 155 -6.50 24.54 7.31
N THR A 156 -5.80 25.60 6.90
CA THR A 156 -4.33 25.59 6.72
C THR A 156 -3.57 26.04 7.96
N GLY A 157 -4.27 26.58 8.96
CA GLY A 157 -3.68 26.98 10.23
C GLY A 157 -4.71 27.64 11.15
N ILE A 158 -4.42 27.60 12.45
CA ILE A 158 -5.12 28.38 13.46
C ILE A 158 -4.18 29.53 13.82
N VAL A 159 -4.61 30.78 13.63
CA VAL A 159 -3.88 31.93 14.15
C VAL A 159 -4.34 32.15 15.59
N PRO A 160 -3.51 31.87 16.61
CA PRO A 160 -3.88 32.15 17.99
C PRO A 160 -3.89 33.67 18.21
N VAL A 161 -5.02 34.21 18.64
CA VAL A 161 -5.12 35.61 19.05
C VAL A 161 -4.65 35.71 20.50
N VAL A 162 -3.43 36.20 20.71
CA VAL A 162 -2.97 36.65 22.04
C VAL A 162 -3.04 38.18 22.08
N GLY A 163 -4.14 38.71 22.61
CA GLY A 163 -4.33 40.15 22.83
C GLY A 163 -5.03 40.90 21.69
N PHE A 164 -5.76 41.94 22.08
CA PHE A 164 -6.69 42.76 21.30
C PHE A 164 -6.06 43.33 20.00
N MET A 165 -6.45 42.79 18.84
CA MET A 165 -6.12 43.35 17.53
C MET A 165 -7.33 44.15 17.02
N PRO A 166 -7.20 45.47 16.78
CA PRO A 166 -8.31 46.28 16.27
C PRO A 166 -8.71 45.85 14.84
N PRO A 167 -9.99 45.97 14.47
CA PRO A 167 -10.53 45.46 13.22
C PRO A 167 -10.20 46.42 12.07
N GLN A 168 -8.95 46.43 11.64
CA GLN A 168 -8.58 47.15 10.44
C GLN A 168 -7.41 46.43 9.78
N TYR A 169 -7.54 46.22 8.47
CA TYR A 169 -6.60 45.54 7.58
C TYR A 169 -6.69 44.01 7.56
N TYR A 170 -7.84 43.49 7.10
CA TYR A 170 -7.79 42.32 6.21
C TYR A 170 -7.25 42.78 4.85
N THR A 171 -5.96 43.09 4.77
CA THR A 171 -5.27 43.07 3.48
C THR A 171 -5.28 41.61 3.04
N LEU A 172 -6.01 41.31 1.97
CA LEU A 172 -5.84 40.05 1.25
C LEU A 172 -4.33 39.83 1.10
N PRO A 173 -3.78 38.67 1.54
CA PRO A 173 -2.38 38.39 1.30
C PRO A 173 -2.14 38.55 -0.21
N PRO A 174 -1.04 39.21 -0.62
CA PRO A 174 -0.69 39.26 -2.04
C PRO A 174 -0.70 37.82 -2.56
N PRO A 175 -1.14 37.58 -3.82
CA PRO A 175 -1.15 36.25 -4.37
C PRO A 175 0.22 35.64 -4.10
N THR A 176 0.25 34.59 -3.29
CA THR A 176 1.47 33.83 -3.05
C THR A 176 1.89 33.30 -4.40
N VAL A 177 2.82 34.00 -5.04
CA VAL A 177 3.66 33.42 -6.09
C VAL A 177 4.17 32.14 -5.44
N GLY A 178 3.74 30.99 -5.96
CA GLY A 178 4.07 29.70 -5.38
C GLY A 178 5.58 29.59 -5.31
N ILE A 179 6.15 29.93 -4.15
CA ILE A 179 7.57 29.75 -3.90
C ILE A 179 7.73 28.25 -3.98
N ASN A 180 8.44 27.80 -5.01
CA ASN A 180 8.73 26.39 -5.21
C ASN A 180 9.23 25.85 -3.87
N PRO A 181 8.61 24.80 -3.29
CA PRO A 181 8.93 24.31 -1.96
C PRO A 181 10.43 23.96 -1.80
N ILE A 182 11.09 23.66 -2.93
CA ILE A 182 12.54 23.43 -3.02
C ILE A 182 13.33 24.72 -2.74
N ALA A 183 12.93 25.85 -3.29
CA ALA A 183 13.61 27.13 -3.09
C ALA A 183 13.54 27.59 -1.62
N TYR A 184 12.39 27.38 -0.98
CA TYR A 184 12.23 27.66 0.45
C TYR A 184 13.11 26.75 1.31
N ARG A 185 13.20 25.46 0.98
CA ARG A 185 14.06 24.50 1.69
C ARG A 185 15.55 24.78 1.48
N LEU A 186 15.98 25.21 0.29
CA LEU A 186 17.37 25.64 0.07
C LEU A 186 17.71 26.87 0.91
N ALA A 187 16.86 27.90 0.91
CA ALA A 187 17.10 29.09 1.72
C ALA A 187 17.18 28.78 3.22
N GLN A 188 16.35 27.84 3.69
CA GLN A 188 16.36 27.39 5.08
C GLN A 188 17.61 26.57 5.42
N LEU A 189 18.11 25.74 4.49
CA LEU A 189 19.37 25.01 4.65
C LEU A 189 20.58 25.94 4.64
N ASP A 190 20.58 26.97 3.80
CA ASP A 190 21.64 27.98 3.76
C ASP A 190 21.70 28.79 5.08
N GLN A 191 20.54 29.11 5.66
CA GLN A 191 20.47 29.72 7.00
C GLN A 191 21.00 28.79 8.09
N LEU A 192 20.60 27.51 8.09
CA LEU A 192 21.08 26.53 9.07
C LEU A 192 22.58 26.21 8.92
N ALA A 193 23.10 26.30 7.69
CA ALA A 193 24.52 26.18 7.39
C ALA A 193 25.30 27.41 7.90
N ALA A 194 24.76 28.61 7.70
CA ALA A 194 25.33 29.84 8.23
C ALA A 194 25.33 29.87 9.77
N GLU A 195 24.36 29.21 10.40
CA GLU A 195 24.27 29.05 11.85
C GLU A 195 25.10 27.88 12.42
N GLY A 196 25.83 27.13 11.57
CA GLY A 196 26.68 26.02 11.98
C GLY A 196 25.91 24.85 12.61
N ARG A 197 24.60 24.75 12.38
CA ARG A 197 23.67 23.87 13.12
C ARG A 197 23.31 22.58 12.39
N LEU A 198 23.91 22.35 11.21
CA LEU A 198 23.68 21.19 10.34
C LEU A 198 23.90 19.83 11.03
N ASP A 199 24.80 19.75 12.01
CA ASP A 199 25.11 18.49 12.71
C ASP A 199 24.09 18.08 13.77
N SER A 200 23.19 19.00 14.17
CA SER A 200 22.17 18.69 15.18
C SER A 200 21.01 17.82 14.66
N LEU A 201 20.81 17.76 13.33
CA LEU A 201 19.81 16.88 12.71
C LEU A 201 20.32 15.45 12.46
N ARG A 202 21.60 15.18 12.77
CA ARG A 202 22.25 13.87 12.56
C ARG A 202 22.28 12.98 13.80
N ARG A 203 21.86 13.50 14.97
CA ARG A 203 22.05 12.84 16.27
C ARG A 203 20.80 12.25 16.91
N ASP A 204 19.59 12.60 16.46
CA ASP A 204 18.34 12.11 17.09
C ASP A 204 17.86 10.73 16.61
N ASP A 205 18.56 10.07 15.69
CA ASP A 205 18.13 8.78 15.12
C ASP A 205 18.79 7.53 15.77
N ARG A 206 19.49 7.65 16.90
CA ARG A 206 20.22 6.50 17.49
C ARG A 206 19.56 5.79 18.68
N ASP A 207 18.50 6.32 19.27
CA ASP A 207 18.02 5.82 20.58
C ASP A 207 16.57 5.31 20.64
N GLU A 208 15.96 4.88 19.52
CA GLU A 208 14.69 4.14 19.55
C GLU A 208 14.75 2.81 18.77
N GLU A 209 15.53 1.87 19.30
CA GLU A 209 15.34 0.44 19.04
C GLU A 209 14.08 -0.05 19.79
N GLY A 210 12.91 0.13 19.18
CA GLY A 210 11.68 -0.55 19.55
C GLY A 210 11.72 -2.01 19.12
N GLY A 211 12.34 -2.86 19.96
CA GLY A 211 12.38 -4.30 19.79
C GLY A 211 10.99 -4.93 19.74
N LEU A 212 10.80 -5.84 18.80
CA LEU A 212 9.63 -6.71 18.69
C LEU A 212 9.70 -7.75 19.80
N SER A 213 9.17 -7.44 20.98
CA SER A 213 9.05 -8.38 22.09
C SER A 213 7.93 -9.38 21.77
N LEU A 214 8.34 -10.60 21.45
CA LEU A 214 7.48 -11.78 21.38
C LEU A 214 7.68 -12.58 22.66
N ASP A 215 7.01 -12.19 23.75
CA ASP A 215 6.91 -13.03 24.95
C ASP A 215 5.51 -12.96 25.55
N GLY A 216 4.82 -14.09 25.52
CA GLY A 216 3.58 -14.31 26.23
C GLY A 216 3.85 -14.85 27.63
N ARG A 217 3.19 -14.26 28.63
CA ARG A 217 2.67 -14.93 29.85
C ARG A 217 1.97 -13.90 30.76
N GLY A 218 0.75 -14.25 31.20
CA GLY A 218 0.24 -13.86 32.53
C GLY A 218 -0.89 -12.83 32.60
N GLU A 219 -2.12 -13.35 32.67
CA GLU A 219 -3.22 -12.96 33.57
C GLU A 219 -3.84 -11.54 33.57
N GLY A 220 -5.17 -11.50 33.39
CA GLY A 220 -6.04 -10.68 34.24
C GLY A 220 -6.92 -9.61 33.58
N ASN A 221 -8.19 -9.98 33.43
CA ASN A 221 -9.39 -9.14 33.53
C ASN A 221 -9.85 -8.31 32.33
N GLY A 222 -11.14 -8.45 32.03
CA GLY A 222 -11.79 -7.98 30.83
C GLY A 222 -12.13 -6.50 30.80
N ARG A 223 -11.91 -5.90 29.63
CA ARG A 223 -12.77 -4.87 29.04
C ARG A 223 -12.46 -4.80 27.55
N SER A 224 -13.45 -5.14 26.74
CA SER A 224 -13.42 -5.00 25.28
C SER A 224 -13.34 -3.52 24.90
N THR A 225 -12.14 -3.06 24.57
CA THR A 225 -11.93 -1.82 23.82
C THR A 225 -11.88 -2.14 22.33
N PRO A 226 -12.56 -1.36 21.45
CA PRO A 226 -12.42 -1.53 20.02
C PRO A 226 -10.97 -1.29 19.61
N VAL A 227 -10.41 -2.23 18.86
CA VAL A 227 -9.08 -2.12 18.25
C VAL A 227 -9.13 -0.93 17.28
N SER A 228 -8.53 0.18 17.68
CA SER A 228 -8.34 1.36 16.83
C SER A 228 -7.22 1.04 15.84
N TYR A 229 -7.57 0.84 14.56
CA TYR A 229 -6.61 0.82 13.45
C TYR A 229 -6.11 2.24 13.13
N SER A 230 -5.63 2.94 14.14
CA SER A 230 -4.90 4.20 13.98
C SER A 230 -3.50 4.00 14.53
N ASP A 231 -2.72 3.13 13.88
CA ASP A 231 -1.29 3.34 13.83
C ASP A 231 -1.08 4.68 13.09
N SER A 232 -0.99 5.74 13.88
CA SER A 232 -0.79 7.13 13.48
C SER A 232 0.64 7.39 12.98
N ASN A 233 1.22 6.42 12.27
CA ASN A 233 2.49 6.56 11.56
C ASN A 233 2.25 6.43 10.05
N SER A 234 1.42 7.33 9.53
CA SER A 234 1.36 7.62 8.11
C SER A 234 2.77 7.86 7.56
N SER A 235 3.06 7.37 6.36
CA SER A 235 4.31 7.65 5.64
C SER A 235 4.58 9.16 5.44
N ALA A 236 3.59 10.01 5.69
CA ALA A 236 3.67 11.46 5.68
C ALA A 236 4.49 12.09 6.84
N THR A 237 4.72 11.38 7.96
CA THR A 237 5.59 11.86 9.06
C THR A 237 7.06 11.49 8.86
N ARG A 238 7.37 10.61 7.91
CA ARG A 238 8.76 10.23 7.58
C ARG A 238 9.26 11.14 6.46
N GLY A 239 10.35 11.88 6.71
CA GLY A 239 11.08 12.58 5.67
C GLY A 239 11.42 11.61 4.52
N ALA A 240 11.22 12.03 3.28
CA ALA A 240 11.52 11.21 2.12
C ALA A 240 13.02 10.87 2.11
N ARG A 241 13.35 9.63 2.52
CA ARG A 241 14.72 9.10 2.45
C ARG A 241 15.21 9.23 1.01
N SER A 242 16.43 9.75 0.84
CA SER A 242 17.00 9.86 -0.49
C SER A 242 17.09 8.47 -1.14
N VAL A 243 16.97 8.37 -2.47
CA VAL A 243 17.08 7.09 -3.20
C VAL A 243 18.41 6.37 -2.86
N ALA A 244 19.47 7.13 -2.61
CA ALA A 244 20.77 6.62 -2.19
C ALA A 244 20.73 5.98 -0.79
N GLU A 245 19.94 6.53 0.13
CA GLU A 245 19.76 5.99 1.47
C GLU A 245 18.87 4.75 1.49
N LEU A 246 17.81 4.72 0.68
CA LEU A 246 16.99 3.51 0.48
C LEU A 246 17.82 2.36 -0.11
N LYS A 247 18.73 2.67 -1.04
CA LYS A 247 19.64 1.67 -1.61
C LYS A 247 20.60 1.12 -0.55
N ARG A 248 21.24 1.98 0.26
CA ARG A 248 22.11 1.54 1.37
C ARG A 248 21.35 0.74 2.42
N ALA A 249 20.13 1.14 2.77
CA ALA A 249 19.31 0.41 3.73
C ALA A 249 18.91 -0.98 3.22
N ARG A 250 18.63 -1.10 1.91
CA ARG A 250 18.33 -2.39 1.27
C ARG A 250 19.57 -3.28 1.20
N GLU A 251 20.72 -2.74 0.86
CA GLU A 251 22.00 -3.47 0.85
C GLU A 251 22.34 -3.98 2.27
N ALA A 252 22.23 -3.13 3.29
CA ALA A 252 22.45 -3.53 4.69
C ALA A 252 21.41 -4.56 5.20
N ALA A 253 20.18 -4.56 4.67
CA ALA A 253 19.19 -5.58 5.00
C ALA A 253 19.52 -6.93 4.34
N VAL A 254 20.00 -6.91 3.08
CA VAL A 254 20.45 -8.12 2.38
C VAL A 254 21.65 -8.73 3.10
N GLU A 255 22.67 -7.93 3.45
CA GLU A 255 23.84 -8.42 4.19
C GLU A 255 23.48 -9.07 5.53
N ARG A 256 22.54 -8.47 6.28
CA ARG A 256 22.06 -9.06 7.55
C ARG A 256 21.36 -10.40 7.32
N ALA A 257 20.48 -10.48 6.34
CA ALA A 257 19.78 -11.71 6.00
C ALA A 257 20.76 -12.82 5.54
N GLU A 258 21.83 -12.47 4.84
CA GLU A 258 22.87 -13.42 4.45
C GLU A 258 23.68 -13.93 5.64
N ARG A 259 24.04 -13.07 6.60
CA ARG A 259 24.73 -13.48 7.83
C ARG A 259 23.86 -14.42 8.67
N GLU A 260 22.60 -14.07 8.88
CA GLU A 260 21.66 -14.92 9.61
C GLU A 260 21.48 -16.29 8.93
N ARG A 261 21.42 -16.31 7.59
CA ARG A 261 21.35 -17.57 6.83
C ARG A 261 22.61 -18.41 7.04
N GLN A 262 23.80 -17.80 6.97
CA GLN A 262 25.08 -18.49 7.20
C GLN A 262 25.16 -19.06 8.62
N GLU A 263 24.70 -18.30 9.63
CA GLU A 263 24.64 -18.76 11.02
C GLU A 263 23.69 -19.96 11.18
N ARG A 264 22.52 -19.95 10.51
CA ARG A 264 21.59 -21.09 10.51
C ARG A 264 22.21 -22.34 9.88
N ILE A 265 22.87 -22.19 8.73
CA ILE A 265 23.56 -23.30 8.05
C ILE A 265 24.67 -23.86 8.95
N ALA A 266 25.50 -22.99 9.55
CA ALA A 266 26.55 -23.40 10.48
C ALA A 266 25.99 -24.15 11.70
N GLY A 267 24.85 -23.71 12.24
CA GLY A 267 24.14 -24.40 13.31
C GLY A 267 23.68 -25.81 12.92
N TYR A 268 23.15 -25.98 11.71
CA TYR A 268 22.75 -27.30 11.21
C TYR A 268 23.94 -28.23 10.96
N LEU A 269 25.06 -27.70 10.46
CA LEU A 269 26.29 -28.47 10.26
C LEU A 269 26.88 -28.95 11.59
N ALA A 270 26.98 -28.07 12.59
CA ALA A 270 27.46 -28.45 13.92
C ALA A 270 26.55 -29.51 14.58
N ALA A 271 25.23 -29.39 14.41
CA ALA A 271 24.28 -30.38 14.90
C ALA A 271 24.38 -31.73 14.14
N ALA A 272 24.76 -31.71 12.87
CA ALA A 272 25.04 -32.93 12.12
C ALA A 272 26.33 -33.61 12.62
N ASP A 273 27.39 -32.84 12.88
CA ASP A 273 28.67 -33.36 13.39
C ASP A 273 28.53 -33.96 14.81
N ASP A 274 27.76 -33.32 15.69
CA ASP A 274 27.43 -33.86 17.02
C ASP A 274 26.60 -35.15 16.93
N ALA A 275 25.65 -35.23 15.98
CA ALA A 275 24.87 -36.44 15.73
C ALA A 275 25.74 -37.60 15.19
N LEU A 276 26.74 -37.29 14.35
CA LEU A 276 27.73 -38.27 13.89
C LEU A 276 28.60 -38.77 15.05
N ALA A 277 29.07 -37.87 15.93
CA ALA A 277 29.83 -38.25 17.12
C ALA A 277 29.04 -39.18 18.06
N LYS A 278 27.72 -38.97 18.14
CA LYS A 278 26.77 -39.81 18.90
C LYS A 278 26.33 -41.08 18.17
N LYS A 279 26.85 -41.36 16.96
CA LYS A 279 26.48 -42.51 16.12
C LYS A 279 24.98 -42.56 15.78
N LEU A 280 24.36 -41.40 15.56
CA LEU A 280 22.95 -41.26 15.19
C LEU A 280 22.82 -40.81 13.71
N PRO A 281 22.94 -41.74 12.73
CA PRO A 281 23.02 -41.39 11.31
C PRO A 281 21.73 -40.74 10.79
N ARG A 282 20.57 -41.15 11.30
CA ARG A 282 19.27 -40.55 10.93
C ARG A 282 19.15 -39.08 11.36
N ALA A 283 19.71 -38.72 12.51
CA ALA A 283 19.70 -37.35 13.02
C ALA A 283 20.70 -36.47 12.25
N ALA A 284 21.88 -37.01 11.91
CA ALA A 284 22.85 -36.31 11.08
C ALA A 284 22.28 -35.99 9.68
N ARG A 285 21.63 -36.99 9.05
CA ARG A 285 20.96 -36.80 7.75
C ARG A 285 19.87 -35.73 7.78
N TYR A 286 19.02 -35.74 8.81
CA TYR A 286 17.96 -34.73 8.97
C TYR A 286 18.51 -33.30 9.05
N ASN A 287 19.61 -33.10 9.79
CA ASN A 287 20.24 -31.78 9.92
C ASN A 287 20.94 -31.34 8.62
N LEU A 288 21.57 -32.26 7.88
CA LEU A 288 22.15 -31.95 6.56
C LEU A 288 21.08 -31.61 5.51
N GLU A 289 19.95 -32.33 5.48
CA GLU A 289 18.82 -32.01 4.60
C GLU A 289 18.19 -30.64 4.92
N ARG A 290 18.21 -30.22 6.20
CA ARG A 290 17.81 -28.86 6.59
C ARG A 290 18.81 -27.81 6.12
N ALA A 291 20.10 -28.07 6.24
CA ALA A 291 21.14 -27.18 5.71
C ALA A 291 21.03 -27.01 4.18
N LEU A 292 20.74 -28.09 3.45
CA LEU A 292 20.60 -28.08 1.99
C LEU A 292 19.50 -27.14 1.48
N ARG A 293 18.37 -27.03 2.20
CA ARG A 293 17.24 -26.16 1.80
C ARG A 293 17.60 -24.68 1.87
N GLU A 294 18.50 -24.32 2.78
CA GLU A 294 18.92 -22.94 3.03
C GLU A 294 20.21 -22.58 2.26
N ALA A 295 20.93 -23.56 1.71
CA ALA A 295 22.23 -23.38 1.07
C ALA A 295 22.16 -22.82 -0.36
N ASN A 296 23.13 -21.97 -0.69
CA ASN A 296 23.36 -21.46 -2.05
C ASN A 296 24.08 -22.51 -2.93
N GLU A 297 24.15 -22.28 -4.24
CA GLU A 297 24.75 -23.20 -5.23
C GLU A 297 26.18 -23.67 -4.86
N ASN A 298 27.00 -22.79 -4.31
CA ASN A 298 28.37 -23.12 -3.89
C ASN A 298 28.43 -23.99 -2.62
N GLU A 299 27.50 -23.80 -1.68
CA GLU A 299 27.46 -24.50 -0.39
C GLU A 299 26.75 -25.86 -0.51
N ARG A 300 25.84 -25.99 -1.48
CA ARG A 300 25.09 -27.22 -1.75
C ARG A 300 25.99 -28.39 -2.11
N ALA A 301 26.99 -28.17 -2.96
CA ALA A 301 27.90 -29.23 -3.39
C ALA A 301 28.63 -29.89 -2.20
N ASP A 302 29.07 -29.09 -1.22
CA ASP A 302 29.74 -29.59 -0.01
C ASP A 302 28.78 -30.35 0.92
N ILE A 303 27.53 -29.90 1.03
CA ILE A 303 26.49 -30.55 1.86
C ILE A 303 26.03 -31.86 1.22
N GLU A 304 25.87 -31.91 -0.10
CA GLU A 304 25.51 -33.11 -0.85
C GLU A 304 26.59 -34.18 -0.75
N ALA A 305 27.87 -33.80 -0.89
CA ALA A 305 28.99 -34.73 -0.71
C ALA A 305 29.01 -35.36 0.70
N ARG A 306 28.69 -34.58 1.74
CA ARG A 306 28.56 -35.09 3.12
C ARG A 306 27.36 -36.02 3.29
N LEU A 307 26.26 -35.75 2.60
CA LEU A 307 25.05 -36.58 2.65
C LEU A 307 25.26 -37.92 1.93
N GLU A 308 25.95 -37.91 0.78
CA GLU A 308 26.35 -39.14 0.08
C GLU A 308 27.33 -40.01 0.89
N ALA A 309 28.25 -39.39 1.64
CA ALA A 309 29.18 -40.11 2.51
C ALA A 309 28.48 -40.84 3.68
N LEU A 310 27.28 -40.39 4.06
CA LEU A 310 26.45 -40.98 5.12
C LEU A 310 25.63 -42.19 4.63
N ASP A 311 25.41 -42.30 3.33
CA ASP A 311 24.64 -43.38 2.70
C ASP A 311 25.53 -44.57 2.24
N ARG A 312 26.86 -44.49 2.43
CA ARG A 312 27.83 -45.57 2.19
C ARG A 312 28.18 -46.32 3.48
#